data_AF-A0AB36SCP7-F1
#
_entry.id   AF-A0AB36SCP7-F1
#
_cell.length_a   1.000
_cell.length_b   1.000
_cell.length_c   1.000
_cell.angle_alpha   90.00
_cell.angle_beta   90.00
_cell.angle_gamma   90.00
#
_symmetry.space_group_name_H-M   'P 1'
#
loop_
_entity.id
_entity.type
_entity.pdbx_description
1 polymer ?
#
loop_
_entity_poly.entity_id
_entity_poly.type
_entity_poly.pdbx_seq_one_letter_code
_entity_poly.pdbx_strand_id
1 'polypeptide(L)'
;MTFKTKIINNIKSPLVVIISAIFATFIFSFGKLFLNDNSYHQVIWVIDTSIYSYLFGLIFDFIAEYINKFRTIVEFSFYNAKQESNTLILKNDQEYKTVSLQINIRGCGYNLKNDFRIYEPNGMTLQIANSPNFISTSNGSYYELDLLKLIGLGTEKKVKPDLNIERSVEFQVTLDSYDSSYKDNLKIDIKRKNFFRSILLLSVKQKKMTIKC
;
A
#
# COMPACT_ATOMS: atom_id res chain seq x y z
N MET A 1 -9.10 0.66 -21.72
CA MET A 1 -8.10 -0.26 -21.14
C MET A 1 -6.93 0.59 -20.65
N THR A 2 -6.70 0.68 -19.33
CA THR A 2 -5.78 1.67 -18.74
C THR A 2 -4.32 1.25 -18.87
N PHE A 3 -3.41 2.22 -18.97
CA PHE A 3 -1.96 2.02 -19.19
C PHE A 3 -1.31 1.05 -18.17
N LYS A 4 -1.83 1.00 -16.93
CA LYS A 4 -1.41 0.06 -15.89
C LYS A 4 -1.71 -1.40 -16.21
N THR A 5 -2.83 -1.69 -16.89
CA THR A 5 -3.19 -3.06 -17.30
C THR A 5 -2.25 -3.59 -18.38
N LYS A 6 -1.79 -2.71 -19.29
CA LYS A 6 -0.80 -3.08 -20.31
C LYS A 6 0.56 -3.43 -19.73
N ILE A 7 1.07 -2.67 -18.75
CA ILE A 7 2.39 -2.94 -18.14
C ILE A 7 2.38 -4.28 -17.39
N ILE A 8 1.33 -4.55 -16.62
CA ILE A 8 1.21 -5.82 -15.88
C ILE A 8 1.14 -7.01 -16.86
N ASN A 9 0.37 -6.89 -17.95
CA ASN A 9 0.31 -7.93 -18.98
C ASN A 9 1.64 -8.08 -19.74
N ASN A 10 2.35 -6.99 -19.98
CA ASN A 10 3.65 -6.99 -20.67
C ASN A 10 4.79 -7.58 -19.83
N ILE A 11 4.71 -7.53 -18.49
CA ILE A 11 5.69 -8.17 -17.59
C ILE A 11 5.28 -9.64 -17.30
N LYS A 12 3.98 -9.91 -17.19
CA LYS A 12 3.45 -11.25 -16.97
C LYS A 12 3.83 -12.20 -18.12
N SER A 13 3.70 -11.75 -19.36
CA SER A 13 3.95 -12.58 -20.55
C SER A 13 5.37 -13.15 -20.62
N PRO A 14 6.47 -12.37 -20.51
CA PRO A 14 7.83 -12.91 -20.55
C PRO A 14 8.14 -13.78 -19.33
N LEU A 15 7.62 -13.44 -18.14
CA LEU A 15 7.88 -14.19 -16.92
C LEU A 15 7.22 -15.58 -16.96
N VAL A 16 5.98 -15.65 -17.47
CA VAL A 16 5.28 -16.91 -17.76
C VAL A 16 6.09 -17.75 -18.74
N VAL A 17 6.54 -17.17 -19.86
CA VAL A 17 7.31 -17.91 -20.88
C VAL A 17 8.64 -18.44 -20.34
N ILE A 18 9.37 -17.67 -19.52
CA ILE A 18 10.64 -18.11 -18.93
C ILE A 18 10.41 -19.29 -17.99
N ILE A 19 9.40 -19.23 -17.10
CA ILE A 19 9.10 -20.34 -16.19
C ILE A 19 8.63 -21.56 -16.99
N SER A 20 7.81 -21.36 -18.03
CA SER A 20 7.38 -22.44 -18.93
C SER A 20 8.55 -23.15 -19.60
N ALA A 21 9.53 -22.39 -20.11
CA ALA A 21 10.71 -22.96 -20.75
C ALA A 21 11.56 -23.78 -19.77
N ILE A 22 11.69 -23.33 -18.51
CA ILE A 22 12.38 -24.09 -17.45
C ILE A 22 11.64 -25.41 -17.20
N PHE A 23 10.32 -25.39 -17.05
CA PHE A 23 9.53 -26.60 -16.79
C PHE A 23 9.54 -27.58 -17.97
N ALA A 24 9.41 -27.07 -19.20
CA ALA A 24 9.51 -27.85 -20.43
C ALA A 24 10.88 -28.53 -20.59
N THR A 25 11.94 -27.92 -20.06
CA THR A 25 13.30 -28.44 -20.17
C THR A 25 13.64 -29.46 -19.08
N PHE A 26 13.19 -29.23 -17.84
CA PHE A 26 13.72 -29.94 -16.67
C PHE A 26 12.73 -30.83 -15.92
N ILE A 27 11.42 -30.70 -16.14
CA ILE A 27 10.42 -31.31 -15.23
C ILE A 27 9.62 -32.41 -15.93
N PHE A 28 8.83 -32.06 -16.94
CA PHE A 28 7.97 -33.03 -17.61
C PHE A 28 7.68 -32.57 -19.03
N SER A 29 7.56 -33.53 -19.95
CA SER A 29 7.29 -33.26 -21.36
C SER A 29 5.97 -33.90 -21.74
N PHE A 30 4.96 -33.07 -21.97
CA PHE A 30 3.67 -33.49 -22.50
C PHE A 30 3.81 -33.89 -23.97
N GLY A 31 4.62 -33.17 -24.75
CA GLY A 31 4.85 -33.47 -26.16
C GLY A 31 5.41 -34.90 -26.37
N LYS A 32 6.30 -35.37 -25.50
CA LYS A 32 6.83 -36.74 -25.55
C LYS A 32 5.78 -37.83 -25.27
N LEU A 33 4.66 -37.51 -24.61
CA LEU A 33 3.57 -38.47 -24.40
C LEU A 33 2.79 -38.75 -25.71
N PHE A 34 2.72 -37.77 -26.60
CA PHE A 34 1.96 -37.85 -27.85
C PHE A 34 2.86 -38.12 -29.07
N LEU A 35 4.10 -37.67 -29.01
CA LEU A 35 5.11 -37.83 -30.07
C LEU A 35 6.28 -38.62 -29.48
N ASN A 36 6.23 -39.94 -29.65
CA ASN A 36 7.18 -40.89 -29.05
C ASN A 36 8.55 -40.93 -29.76
N ASP A 37 8.85 -39.95 -30.62
CA ASP A 37 10.04 -39.93 -31.48
C ASP A 37 10.81 -38.61 -31.31
N ASN A 38 12.12 -38.73 -31.09
CA ASN A 38 13.06 -37.61 -30.92
C ASN A 38 13.22 -36.78 -32.20
N SER A 39 12.76 -37.28 -33.35
CA SER A 39 12.75 -36.54 -34.61
C SER A 39 11.93 -35.24 -34.57
N TYR A 40 11.01 -35.10 -33.60
CA TYR A 40 10.13 -33.95 -33.43
C TYR A 40 10.53 -33.02 -32.28
N HIS A 41 11.81 -32.97 -31.88
CA HIS A 41 12.28 -32.18 -30.73
C HIS A 41 11.77 -30.73 -30.70
N GLN A 42 11.78 -30.02 -31.83
CA GLN A 42 11.28 -28.64 -31.89
C GLN A 42 9.78 -28.55 -31.65
N VAL A 43 9.01 -29.48 -32.23
CA VAL A 43 7.55 -29.54 -32.08
C VAL A 43 7.17 -29.90 -30.64
N ILE A 44 7.87 -30.86 -30.04
CA ILE A 44 7.70 -31.23 -28.63
C ILE A 44 7.96 -30.01 -27.73
N TRP A 45 9.04 -29.27 -27.98
CA TRP A 45 9.38 -28.09 -27.17
C TRP A 45 8.35 -26.97 -27.30
N VAL A 46 7.80 -26.74 -28.50
CA VAL A 46 6.71 -25.77 -28.72
C VAL A 46 5.44 -26.20 -27.98
N ILE A 47 5.08 -27.49 -28.05
CA ILE A 47 3.91 -28.04 -27.36
C ILE A 47 4.06 -27.86 -25.85
N ASP A 48 5.19 -28.27 -25.28
CA ASP A 48 5.45 -28.17 -23.84
C ASP A 48 5.45 -26.72 -23.36
N THR A 49 6.16 -25.84 -24.07
CA THR A 49 6.21 -24.42 -23.73
C THR A 49 4.83 -23.77 -23.81
N SER A 50 4.00 -24.18 -24.77
CA SER A 50 2.62 -23.68 -24.92
C SER A 50 1.71 -24.16 -23.80
N ILE A 51 1.76 -25.45 -23.45
CA ILE A 51 0.97 -26.03 -22.36
C ILE A 51 1.35 -25.38 -21.03
N TYR A 52 2.65 -25.30 -20.73
CA TYR A 52 3.10 -24.64 -19.50
C TYR A 52 2.74 -23.17 -19.47
N SER A 53 2.83 -22.45 -20.58
CA SER A 53 2.47 -21.03 -20.62
C SER A 53 0.99 -20.82 -20.37
N TYR A 54 0.14 -21.71 -20.88
CA TYR A 54 -1.29 -21.70 -20.56
C TYR A 54 -1.55 -21.99 -19.08
N LEU A 55 -0.96 -23.06 -18.53
CA LEU A 55 -1.14 -23.45 -17.13
C LEU A 55 -0.64 -22.38 -16.15
N PHE A 56 0.58 -21.87 -16.36
CA PHE A 56 1.10 -20.78 -15.55
C PHE A 56 0.30 -19.50 -15.75
N GLY A 57 -0.15 -19.21 -16.97
CA GLY A 57 -1.07 -18.11 -17.25
C GLY A 57 -2.29 -18.12 -16.32
N LEU A 58 -2.97 -19.27 -16.24
CA LEU A 58 -4.11 -19.50 -15.33
C LEU A 58 -3.73 -19.36 -13.86
N ILE A 59 -2.60 -19.93 -13.43
CA ILE A 59 -2.12 -19.82 -12.04
C ILE A 59 -1.89 -18.36 -11.67
N PHE A 60 -1.22 -17.59 -12.52
CA PHE A 60 -0.97 -16.17 -12.28
C PHE A 60 -2.25 -15.34 -12.27
N ASP A 61 -3.24 -15.66 -13.11
CA ASP A 61 -4.56 -15.00 -13.07
C ASP A 61 -5.29 -15.30 -11.76
N PHE A 62 -5.30 -16.56 -11.34
CA PHE A 62 -5.90 -16.95 -10.06
C PHE A 62 -5.22 -16.24 -8.87
N ILE A 63 -3.88 -16.17 -8.87
CA ILE A 63 -3.13 -15.44 -7.84
C ILE A 63 -3.47 -13.94 -7.87
N ALA A 64 -3.55 -13.33 -9.06
CA ALA A 64 -3.87 -11.90 -9.19
C ALA A 64 -5.29 -11.59 -8.71
N GLU A 65 -6.26 -12.44 -9.06
CA GLU A 65 -7.64 -12.32 -8.59
C GLU A 65 -7.73 -12.50 -7.07
N TYR A 66 -7.05 -13.52 -6.53
CA TYR A 66 -6.96 -13.75 -5.09
C TYR A 66 -6.39 -12.51 -4.36
N ILE A 67 -5.28 -11.96 -4.86
CA ILE A 67 -4.68 -10.75 -4.29
C ILE A 67 -5.67 -9.59 -4.34
N ASN A 68 -6.31 -9.32 -5.48
CA ASN A 68 -7.24 -8.21 -5.63
C ASN A 68 -8.46 -8.35 -4.71
N LYS A 69 -8.98 -9.57 -4.55
CA LYS A 69 -10.12 -9.87 -3.67
C LYS A 69 -9.78 -9.62 -2.19
N PHE A 70 -8.59 -10.01 -1.75
CA PHE A 70 -8.18 -9.89 -0.35
C PHE A 70 -7.40 -8.63 -0.02
N ARG A 71 -7.26 -7.71 -0.99
CA ARG A 71 -6.50 -6.48 -0.80
C ARG A 71 -7.25 -5.50 0.10
N THR A 72 -6.56 -4.97 1.11
CA THR A 72 -6.97 -3.76 1.81
C THR A 72 -6.29 -2.54 1.20
N ILE A 73 -7.03 -1.46 1.03
CA ILE A 73 -6.53 -0.16 0.61
C ILE A 73 -6.70 0.80 1.79
N VAL A 74 -5.61 1.43 2.20
CA VAL A 74 -5.60 2.47 3.23
C VAL A 74 -5.13 3.75 2.57
N GLU A 75 -5.98 4.77 2.59
CA GLU A 75 -5.70 6.08 2.02
C GLU A 75 -5.64 7.12 3.15
N PHE A 76 -4.52 7.84 3.20
CA PHE A 76 -4.32 8.94 4.13
C PHE A 76 -4.28 10.26 3.38
N SER A 77 -5.08 11.22 3.83
CA SER A 77 -5.16 12.55 3.23
C SER A 77 -5.12 13.62 4.30
N PHE A 78 -4.08 14.43 4.30
CA PHE A 78 -4.03 15.67 5.08
C PHE A 78 -4.76 16.77 4.32
N TYR A 79 -5.61 17.52 5.02
CA TYR A 79 -6.30 18.68 4.48
C TYR A 79 -6.48 19.74 5.57
N ASN A 80 -6.61 21.00 5.16
CA ASN A 80 -6.99 22.09 6.04
C ASN A 80 -8.32 22.64 5.57
N ALA A 81 -9.34 22.64 6.43
CA ALA A 81 -10.67 23.13 6.11
C ALA A 81 -10.69 24.59 5.60
N LYS A 82 -9.67 25.40 5.95
CA LYS A 82 -9.55 26.81 5.57
C LYS A 82 -8.70 27.04 4.31
N GLN A 83 -8.06 26.02 3.73
CA GLN A 83 -7.19 26.17 2.56
C GLN A 83 -7.43 25.02 1.57
N GLU A 84 -7.91 25.34 0.36
CA GLU A 84 -8.09 24.36 -0.72
C GLU A 84 -6.75 23.80 -1.26
N SER A 85 -5.64 24.47 -0.95
CA SER A 85 -4.31 24.06 -1.37
C SER A 85 -3.72 22.97 -0.46
N ASN A 86 -2.91 22.06 -1.03
CA ASN A 86 -2.10 21.10 -0.25
C ASN A 86 -0.91 21.76 0.47
N THR A 87 -0.94 23.08 0.66
CA THR A 87 0.09 23.85 1.35
C THR A 87 -0.52 24.51 2.59
N LEU A 88 0.03 24.21 3.76
CA LEU A 88 -0.24 24.90 5.01
C LEU A 88 0.75 26.05 5.12
N ILE A 89 0.25 27.28 5.23
CA ILE A 89 1.10 28.46 5.47
C ILE A 89 0.94 28.86 6.93
N LEU A 90 1.94 28.66 7.77
CA LEU A 90 1.95 29.15 9.14
C LEU A 90 2.48 30.58 9.15
N LYS A 91 1.90 31.47 9.96
CA LYS A 91 2.35 32.84 10.09
C LYS A 91 2.73 33.11 11.54
N ASN A 92 3.65 34.06 11.75
CA ASN A 92 4.17 34.39 13.08
C ASN A 92 3.09 34.91 14.06
N ASP A 93 2.01 35.48 13.55
CA ASP A 93 0.88 36.02 14.32
C ASP A 93 -0.17 34.97 14.71
N GLN A 94 0.02 33.69 14.34
CA GLN A 94 -0.94 32.63 14.61
C GLN A 94 -0.43 31.68 15.69
N GLU A 95 -1.21 31.51 16.76
CA GLU A 95 -0.89 30.55 17.82
C GLU A 95 -0.87 29.11 17.29
N TYR A 96 -1.84 28.73 16.44
CA TYR A 96 -1.89 27.40 15.83
C TYR A 96 -2.71 27.38 14.53
N LYS A 97 -2.48 26.35 13.71
CA LYS A 97 -3.39 25.97 12.62
C LYS A 97 -3.86 24.54 12.76
N THR A 98 -5.16 24.34 12.53
CA THR A 98 -5.75 23.00 12.49
C THR A 98 -5.52 22.34 11.14
N VAL A 99 -5.06 21.09 11.17
CA VAL A 99 -4.95 20.18 10.05
C VAL A 99 -5.73 18.92 10.37
N SER A 100 -6.54 18.45 9.43
CA SER A 100 -7.30 17.22 9.56
C SER A 100 -6.66 16.13 8.72
N LEU A 101 -6.43 14.97 9.34
CA LEU A 101 -6.04 13.74 8.67
C LEU A 101 -7.29 12.88 8.43
N GLN A 102 -7.66 12.70 7.18
CA GLN A 102 -8.65 11.70 6.76
C GLN A 102 -7.98 10.35 6.57
N ILE A 103 -8.57 9.30 7.11
CA ILE A 103 -8.13 7.92 6.99
C ILE A 103 -9.29 7.12 6.41
N ASN A 104 -9.11 6.65 5.18
CA ASN A 104 -10.08 5.84 4.45
C ASN A 104 -9.54 4.41 4.30
N ILE A 105 -10.28 3.42 4.79
CA ILE A 105 -9.91 2.01 4.73
C ILE A 105 -10.98 1.26 3.94
N ARG A 106 -10.56 0.58 2.86
CA ARG A 106 -11.46 -0.18 1.97
C ARG A 106 -10.94 -1.59 1.68
N GLY A 107 -11.84 -2.53 1.42
CA GLY A 107 -11.51 -3.90 0.96
C GLY A 107 -11.58 -4.95 2.08
N CYS A 108 -10.87 -6.06 1.94
CA CYS A 108 -10.86 -7.09 2.98
C CYS A 108 -9.82 -6.74 4.04
N GLY A 109 -10.19 -6.60 5.31
CA GLY A 109 -9.32 -6.18 6.42
C GLY A 109 -8.27 -7.22 6.85
N TYR A 110 -7.65 -7.89 5.90
CA TYR A 110 -6.77 -9.02 6.13
C TYR A 110 -5.39 -8.55 6.63
N ASN A 111 -4.97 -9.06 7.78
CA ASN A 111 -3.60 -8.94 8.28
C ASN A 111 -3.07 -7.50 8.32
N LEU A 112 -3.91 -6.57 8.78
CA LEU A 112 -3.52 -5.21 9.14
C LEU A 112 -2.59 -5.29 10.36
N LYS A 113 -1.29 -5.47 10.12
CA LYS A 113 -0.27 -5.27 11.16
C LYS A 113 0.20 -3.82 11.10
N ASN A 114 0.03 -3.18 12.26
CA ASN A 114 0.30 -1.79 12.53
C ASN A 114 1.78 -1.46 12.40
N ASP A 115 2.02 -0.23 11.98
CA ASP A 115 3.05 0.69 12.49
C ASP A 115 3.06 1.90 11.52
N PHE A 116 1.92 2.61 11.44
CA PHE A 116 1.85 3.89 10.74
C PHE A 116 2.29 4.97 11.71
N ARG A 117 3.26 5.80 11.29
CA ARG A 117 3.88 6.79 12.15
C ARG A 117 3.74 8.17 11.53
N ILE A 118 3.13 9.08 12.26
CA ILE A 118 3.08 10.50 11.90
C ILE A 118 4.21 11.17 12.67
N TYR A 119 5.18 11.71 11.93
CA TYR A 119 6.29 12.45 12.50
C TYR A 119 5.95 13.93 12.58
N GLU A 120 6.50 14.58 13.59
CA GLU A 120 6.49 16.04 13.69
C GLU A 120 7.35 16.64 12.57
N PRO A 121 6.87 17.69 11.89
CA PRO A 121 7.67 18.47 10.96
C PRO A 121 8.80 19.20 11.69
N ASN A 122 9.91 19.45 11.02
CA ASN A 122 11.03 20.17 11.63
C ASN A 122 10.62 21.59 12.08
N GLY A 123 10.96 21.94 13.33
CA GLY A 123 10.66 23.26 13.92
C GLY A 123 9.19 23.50 14.24
N MET A 124 8.36 22.44 14.24
CA MET A 124 6.94 22.52 14.47
C MET A 124 6.48 21.42 15.41
N THR A 125 5.74 21.80 16.44
CA THR A 125 5.05 20.84 17.31
C THR A 125 3.68 20.50 16.73
N LEU A 126 3.33 19.22 16.82
CA LEU A 126 2.09 18.68 16.28
C LEU A 126 1.28 18.12 17.46
N GLN A 127 0.16 18.73 17.79
CA GLN A 127 -0.67 18.35 18.94
C GLN A 127 -1.98 17.74 18.48
N ILE A 128 -2.41 16.63 19.09
CA ILE A 128 -3.71 16.04 18.78
C ILE A 128 -4.81 16.84 19.48
N ALA A 129 -5.77 17.36 18.72
CA ALA A 129 -6.91 18.08 19.28
C ALA A 129 -7.90 17.13 20.00
N ASN A 130 -8.09 15.93 19.43
CA ASN A 130 -8.98 14.90 19.98
C ASN A 130 -8.22 13.58 20.07
N SER A 131 -7.90 13.11 21.28
CA SER A 131 -7.15 11.86 21.47
C SER A 131 -8.02 10.65 21.16
N PRO A 132 -7.92 10.04 19.97
CA PRO A 132 -8.72 8.88 19.63
C PRO A 132 -8.07 7.62 20.18
N ASN A 133 -8.87 6.65 20.61
CA ASN A 133 -8.38 5.39 21.21
C ASN A 133 -7.45 4.55 20.29
N PHE A 134 -7.32 4.92 19.02
CA PHE A 134 -6.48 4.26 18.01
C PHE A 134 -5.14 4.97 17.74
N ILE A 135 -4.82 6.06 18.45
CA ILE A 135 -3.51 6.72 18.38
C ILE A 135 -2.80 6.61 19.73
N SER A 136 -1.51 6.26 19.70
CA SER A 136 -0.63 6.32 20.85
C SER A 136 0.59 7.20 20.57
N THR A 137 1.00 8.00 21.55
CA THR A 137 2.25 8.76 21.50
C THR A 137 3.43 7.87 21.87
N SER A 138 4.49 7.87 21.06
CA SER A 138 5.75 7.20 21.39
C SER A 138 6.78 8.24 21.78
N ASN A 139 7.02 8.42 23.08
CA ASN A 139 8.12 9.20 23.66
C ASN A 139 8.35 10.57 22.99
N GLY A 140 7.28 11.28 22.63
CA GLY A 140 7.32 12.66 22.15
C GLY A 140 7.93 12.90 20.77
N SER A 141 8.15 11.86 19.95
CA SER A 141 8.80 12.03 18.63
C SER A 141 7.92 11.63 17.44
N TYR A 142 6.86 10.86 17.66
CA TYR A 142 5.87 10.52 16.64
C TYR A 142 4.57 9.98 17.27
N TYR A 143 3.50 10.05 16.47
CA TYR A 143 2.22 9.40 16.76
C TYR A 143 2.14 8.06 16.03
N GLU A 144 1.78 7.00 16.75
CA GLU A 144 1.58 5.66 16.19
C GLU A 144 0.09 5.38 16.00
N LEU A 145 -0.28 5.02 14.78
CA LEU A 145 -1.64 4.75 14.33
C LEU A 145 -1.91 3.23 14.33
N ASP A 146 -2.88 2.81 15.14
CA ASP A 146 -3.35 1.44 15.24
C ASP A 146 -4.59 1.23 14.37
N LEU A 147 -4.39 0.63 13.19
CA LEU A 147 -5.49 0.40 12.25
C LEU A 147 -6.50 -0.63 12.79
N LEU A 148 -6.07 -1.61 13.59
CA LEU A 148 -6.98 -2.62 14.15
C LEU A 148 -7.95 -1.99 15.15
N LYS A 149 -7.45 -1.08 15.99
CA LYS A 149 -8.31 -0.26 16.85
C LYS A 149 -9.22 0.67 16.04
N LEU A 150 -8.70 1.28 14.98
CA LEU A 150 -9.47 2.18 14.11
C LEU A 150 -10.68 1.48 13.48
N ILE A 151 -10.53 0.22 13.04
CA ILE A 151 -11.62 -0.57 12.45
C ILE A 151 -12.49 -1.33 13.48
N GLY A 152 -12.19 -1.18 14.77
CA GLY A 152 -12.94 -1.78 15.87
C GLY A 152 -12.71 -3.30 16.06
N LEU A 153 -11.60 -3.84 15.57
CA LEU A 153 -11.23 -5.26 15.76
C LEU A 153 -10.29 -5.49 16.95
N GLY A 154 -9.85 -4.42 17.63
CA GLY A 154 -9.00 -4.54 18.81
C GLY A 154 -7.65 -5.20 18.50
N THR A 155 -7.37 -6.35 19.10
CA THR A 155 -6.16 -7.16 18.83
C THR A 155 -6.44 -8.36 17.92
N GLU A 156 -7.70 -8.57 17.52
CA GLU A 156 -8.08 -9.74 16.75
C GLU A 156 -7.64 -9.59 15.28
N LYS A 157 -6.83 -10.53 14.80
CA LYS A 157 -6.45 -10.65 13.38
C LYS A 157 -7.57 -11.24 12.52
N LYS A 158 -8.84 -10.92 12.82
CA LYS A 158 -9.97 -11.44 12.05
C LYS A 158 -10.08 -10.70 10.73
N VAL A 159 -10.45 -11.44 9.71
CA VAL A 159 -10.78 -10.88 8.40
C VAL A 159 -12.14 -10.23 8.51
N LYS A 160 -12.22 -8.92 8.26
CA LYS A 160 -13.50 -8.26 8.04
C LYS A 160 -13.70 -8.12 6.53
N PRO A 161 -14.58 -8.93 5.92
CA PRO A 161 -14.91 -8.77 4.51
C PRO A 161 -15.57 -7.39 4.32
N ASP A 162 -15.31 -6.78 3.17
CA ASP A 162 -15.97 -5.54 2.71
C ASP A 162 -15.93 -4.38 3.72
N LEU A 163 -14.75 -4.05 4.23
CA LEU A 163 -14.53 -2.81 4.96
C LEU A 163 -14.74 -1.62 4.03
N ASN A 164 -15.47 -0.63 4.53
CA ASN A 164 -15.45 0.75 4.06
C ASN A 164 -15.58 1.64 5.29
N ILE A 165 -14.44 2.09 5.82
CA ILE A 165 -14.37 2.89 7.04
C ILE A 165 -13.69 4.21 6.71
N GLU A 166 -14.31 5.29 7.18
CA GLU A 166 -13.77 6.64 7.14
C GLU A 166 -13.66 7.17 8.57
N ARG A 167 -12.49 7.70 8.91
CA ARG A 167 -12.19 8.34 10.19
C ARG A 167 -11.37 9.60 9.96
N SER A 168 -11.57 10.60 10.79
CA SER A 168 -10.77 11.82 10.81
C SER A 168 -10.07 11.99 12.15
N VAL A 169 -8.89 12.60 12.11
CA VAL A 169 -8.12 13.01 13.28
C VAL A 169 -7.72 14.46 13.07
N GLU A 170 -7.91 15.29 14.08
CA GLU A 170 -7.53 16.69 14.02
C GLU A 170 -6.25 16.93 14.80
N PHE A 171 -5.35 17.66 14.16
CA PHE A 171 -4.07 18.07 14.69
C PHE A 171 -3.99 19.59 14.70
N GLN A 172 -3.50 20.15 15.80
CA GLN A 172 -3.08 21.54 15.90
C GLN A 172 -1.57 21.58 15.63
N VAL A 173 -1.16 22.40 14.67
CA VAL A 173 0.24 22.62 14.32
C VAL A 173 0.66 23.97 14.87
N THR A 174 1.71 24.00 15.67
CA THR A 174 2.30 25.19 16.29
C THR A 174 3.74 25.36 15.83
N LEU A 175 4.20 26.60 15.75
CA LEU A 175 5.60 26.92 15.47
C LEU A 175 6.40 26.93 16.76
N ASP A 176 7.53 26.24 16.78
CA ASP A 176 8.46 26.29 17.92
C ASP A 176 9.33 27.57 17.85
N SER A 177 9.72 27.94 16.62
CA SER A 177 10.39 29.19 16.29
C SER A 177 10.06 29.60 14.85
N TYR A 178 9.82 30.90 14.62
CA TYR A 178 9.52 31.40 13.27
C TYR A 178 10.81 31.60 12.46
N ASP A 179 10.92 30.88 11.35
CA ASP A 179 11.92 31.09 10.30
C ASP A 179 11.26 30.88 8.95
N SER A 180 11.28 31.92 8.10
CA SER A 180 10.64 31.95 6.78
C SER A 180 11.30 31.00 5.77
N SER A 181 12.47 30.42 6.10
CA SER A 181 13.10 29.38 5.30
C SER A 181 12.52 27.99 5.57
N TYR A 182 11.74 27.80 6.65
CA TYR A 182 11.20 26.49 6.99
C TYR A 182 10.17 26.00 5.98
N LYS A 183 10.46 24.80 5.46
CA LYS A 183 9.58 24.05 4.59
C LYS A 183 9.73 22.56 4.85
N ASP A 184 8.65 21.91 5.23
CA ASP A 184 8.63 20.47 5.46
C ASP A 184 7.30 19.85 4.99
N ASN A 185 7.15 18.53 5.10
CA ASN A 185 5.92 17.83 4.73
C ASN A 185 5.38 17.00 5.89
N LEU A 186 4.08 17.11 6.12
CA LEU A 186 3.35 16.14 6.91
C LEU A 186 3.37 14.79 6.19
N LYS A 187 3.98 13.80 6.83
CA LYS A 187 4.08 12.45 6.27
C LYS A 187 3.72 11.35 7.25
N ILE A 188 3.24 10.24 6.68
CA ILE A 188 2.99 9.00 7.37
C ILE A 188 4.00 7.99 6.87
N ASP A 189 4.87 7.55 7.76
CA ASP A 189 5.83 6.49 7.48
C ASP A 189 5.25 5.14 7.91
N ILE A 190 5.65 4.09 7.19
CA ILE A 190 5.15 2.72 7.40
C ILE A 190 6.34 1.85 7.83
N LYS A 191 6.31 1.33 9.05
CA LYS A 191 7.37 0.40 9.50
C LYS A 191 7.07 -1.00 8.98
N ARG A 192 7.71 -1.35 7.87
CA ARG A 192 7.50 -2.65 7.21
C ARG A 192 8.38 -3.73 7.84
N LYS A 193 7.88 -4.43 8.86
CA LYS A 193 8.57 -5.62 9.43
C LYS A 193 8.47 -6.89 8.56
N ASN A 194 7.60 -6.94 7.55
CA ASN A 194 7.47 -8.06 6.61
C ASN A 194 7.07 -7.55 5.22
N PHE A 195 8.07 -7.20 4.39
CA PHE A 195 7.90 -6.48 3.12
C PHE A 195 6.98 -7.21 2.13
N PHE A 196 7.22 -8.49 1.85
CA PHE A 196 6.50 -9.22 0.79
C PHE A 196 5.02 -9.47 1.10
N ARG A 197 4.69 -9.92 2.32
CA ARG A 197 3.30 -10.24 2.70
C ARG A 197 2.43 -8.99 2.90
N SER A 198 3.03 -7.89 3.34
CA SER A 198 2.31 -6.61 3.50
C SER A 198 2.07 -5.92 2.16
N ILE A 199 3.02 -5.92 1.23
CA ILE A 199 2.87 -5.20 -0.06
C ILE A 199 1.80 -5.80 -0.96
N LEU A 200 1.66 -7.12 -0.97
CA LEU A 200 0.70 -7.79 -1.85
C LEU A 200 -0.74 -7.49 -1.44
N LEU A 201 -1.04 -7.52 -0.14
CA LEU A 201 -2.41 -7.40 0.38
C LEU A 201 -2.74 -6.03 0.98
N LEU A 202 -1.77 -5.15 1.20
CA LEU A 202 -1.98 -3.78 1.70
C LEU A 202 -1.50 -2.76 0.68
N SER A 203 -2.43 -1.96 0.16
CA SER A 203 -2.11 -0.76 -0.61
C SER A 203 -2.19 0.45 0.29
N VAL A 204 -1.11 1.23 0.38
CA VAL A 204 -1.14 2.52 1.07
C VAL A 204 -1.05 3.64 0.04
N LYS A 205 -2.00 4.58 0.09
CA LYS A 205 -1.93 5.82 -0.67
C LYS A 205 -1.84 6.98 0.32
N GLN A 206 -1.00 7.96 -0.01
CA GLN A 206 -0.82 9.11 0.86
C GLN A 206 -0.80 10.38 0.03
N LYS A 207 -1.67 11.33 0.39
CA LYS A 207 -1.62 12.70 -0.12
C LYS A 207 -0.83 13.55 0.88
N LYS A 208 0.34 14.03 0.45
CA LYS A 208 1.23 14.87 1.27
C LYS A 208 0.68 16.29 1.35
N MET A 209 0.88 16.92 2.50
CA MET A 209 0.68 18.35 2.70
C MET A 209 2.03 18.99 3.01
N THR A 210 2.38 20.03 2.27
CA THR A 210 3.59 20.82 2.52
C THR A 210 3.27 21.90 3.55
N ILE A 211 4.11 22.07 4.56
CA ILE A 211 4.02 23.20 5.50
C ILE A 211 5.12 24.19 5.15
N LYS A 212 4.78 25.48 5.18
CA LYS A 212 5.69 26.61 5.00
C LYS A 212 5.41 27.66 6.07
N CYS A 213 6.46 28.32 6.52
CA CYS A 213 6.36 29.57 7.27
C CYS A 213 6.33 30.78 6.32
#